data_AF-A0A6V8DR74-F1
#
_entry.id   AF-A0A6V8DR74-F1
#
_cell.length_a   1.000
_cell.length_b   1.000
_cell.length_c   1.000
_cell.angle_alpha   90.00
_cell.angle_beta   90.00
_cell.angle_gamma   90.00
#
_symmetry.space_group_name_H-M   'P 1'
#
loop_
_entity.id
_entity.type
_entity.pdbx_description
1 polymer ?
#
loop_
_entity_poly.entity_id
_entity_poly.type
_entity_poly.pdbx_seq_one_letter_code
_entity_poly.pdbx_strand_id
1 'polypeptide(L)'
;SHPIVLIEGMRGTAERTVFSRRWMDDFESVAVEASPDVRFMRIQHRGRSEDGDRAAFEVRDTREIGWGLDQIILEADHHIDNNIELEIFQENCRNWYLNFKA
;
A
#
# COMPACT_ATOMS: atom_id res chain seq x y z
N SER A 1 20.09 -0.53 -17.17
CA SER A 1 18.72 0.00 -17.07
C SER A 1 17.85 -1.09 -16.47
N HIS A 2 16.89 -0.71 -15.63
CA HIS A 2 15.87 -1.63 -15.13
C HIS A 2 14.56 -1.29 -15.85
N PRO A 3 13.82 -2.27 -16.40
CA PRO A 3 12.58 -2.00 -17.11
C PRO A 3 11.46 -1.51 -16.17
N ILE A 4 11.53 -1.90 -14.89
CA ILE A 4 10.60 -1.49 -13.84
C ILE A 4 11.41 -1.25 -12.56
N VAL A 5 11.06 -0.21 -11.81
CA VAL A 5 11.56 0.06 -10.46
C VAL A 5 10.37 0.07 -9.51
N LEU A 6 10.37 -0.81 -8.51
CA LEU A 6 9.33 -0.85 -7.48
C LEU A 6 9.81 -0.11 -6.23
N ILE A 7 9.03 0.87 -5.78
CA ILE A 7 9.26 1.60 -4.53
C ILE A 7 8.15 1.19 -3.57
N GLU A 8 8.52 0.57 -2.44
CA GLU A 8 7.57 0.16 -1.41
C GLU A 8 7.46 1.25 -0.33
N GLY A 9 6.24 1.44 0.20
CA GLY A 9 6.02 2.24 1.39
C GLY A 9 5.97 3.74 1.14
N MET A 10 5.28 4.17 0.07
CA MET A 10 4.88 5.57 -0.10
C MET A 10 3.91 5.96 1.03
N ARG A 11 4.26 6.98 1.82
CA ARG A 11 3.62 7.35 3.10
C ARG A 11 2.91 8.69 3.10
N GLY A 12 3.01 9.46 2.02
CA GLY A 12 2.29 10.72 1.94
C GLY A 12 2.28 11.38 0.57
N THR A 13 1.44 12.41 0.46
CA THR A 13 1.19 13.17 -0.77
C THR A 13 2.44 13.89 -1.29
N ALA A 14 3.37 14.25 -0.41
CA ALA A 14 4.64 14.87 -0.77
C ALA A 14 5.52 13.92 -1.62
N GLU A 15 5.61 12.64 -1.24
CA GLU A 15 6.36 11.63 -1.99
C GLU A 15 5.72 11.39 -3.36
N ARG A 16 4.40 11.21 -3.41
CA ARG A 16 3.64 11.07 -4.67
C ARG A 16 3.91 12.25 -5.61
N THR A 17 3.91 13.48 -5.07
CA THR A 17 4.21 14.68 -5.85
C THR A 17 5.62 14.67 -6.42
N VAL A 18 6.62 14.26 -5.62
CA VAL A 18 8.02 14.16 -6.08
C VAL A 18 8.15 13.11 -7.19
N PHE A 19 7.55 11.94 -7.00
CA PHE A 19 7.63 10.83 -7.95
C PHE A 19 6.91 11.15 -9.26
N SER A 20 5.66 11.62 -9.19
CA SER A 20 4.89 12.03 -10.35
C SER A 20 5.60 13.13 -11.14
N ARG A 21 6.20 14.14 -10.49
CA ARG A 21 6.98 15.17 -11.21
C ARG A 21 8.27 14.64 -11.81
N ARG A 22 8.89 13.63 -11.20
CA ARG A 22 10.18 13.10 -11.63
C ARG A 22 10.06 12.15 -12.81
N TRP A 23 9.01 11.34 -12.85
CA TRP A 23 8.81 10.29 -13.86
C TRP A 23 7.62 10.56 -14.79
N MET A 24 6.77 11.54 -14.49
CA MET A 24 5.67 11.97 -15.34
C MET A 24 4.79 10.77 -15.74
N ASP A 25 4.69 10.48 -17.04
CA ASP A 25 3.88 9.39 -17.58
C ASP A 25 4.46 7.99 -17.24
N ASP A 26 5.72 7.91 -16.81
CA ASP A 26 6.37 6.66 -16.39
C ASP A 26 6.13 6.34 -14.88
N PHE A 27 5.31 7.15 -14.19
CA PHE A 27 4.93 6.91 -12.79
C PHE A 27 3.52 6.36 -12.69
N GLU A 28 3.39 5.19 -12.07
CA GLU A 28 2.11 4.68 -11.60
C GLU A 28 2.22 4.27 -10.12
N SER A 29 1.08 4.29 -9.44
CA SER A 29 0.92 3.98 -8.03
C SER A 29 -0.10 2.87 -7.82
N VAL A 30 0.17 2.01 -6.82
CA VAL A 30 -0.69 0.89 -6.47
C VAL A 30 -1.03 0.95 -4.99
N ALA A 31 -2.31 1.00 -4.67
CA ALA A 31 -2.81 0.81 -3.33
C ALA A 31 -3.09 -0.68 -3.08
N VAL A 32 -2.54 -1.22 -1.99
CA VAL A 32 -2.91 -2.56 -1.49
C VAL A 32 -3.74 -2.36 -0.23
N GLU A 33 -5.00 -2.74 -0.30
CA GLU A 33 -5.99 -2.38 0.72
C GLU A 33 -6.47 -3.58 1.51
N ALA A 34 -6.59 -3.42 2.82
CA ALA A 34 -7.21 -4.39 3.70
C ALA A 34 -7.97 -3.66 4.80
N SER A 35 -9.10 -4.23 5.22
CA SER A 35 -9.91 -3.68 6.30
C SER A 35 -9.11 -3.57 7.60
N PRO A 36 -9.44 -2.61 8.50
CA PRO A 36 -8.75 -2.46 9.79
C PRO A 36 -8.70 -3.76 10.59
N ASP A 37 -9.78 -4.54 10.58
CA ASP A 37 -9.86 -5.80 11.32
C ASP A 37 -8.93 -6.88 10.73
N VAL A 38 -8.87 -7.02 9.41
CA VAL A 38 -7.93 -7.95 8.74
C VAL A 38 -6.48 -7.53 9.02
N ARG A 39 -6.17 -6.23 8.94
CA ARG A 39 -4.83 -5.71 9.23
C ARG A 39 -4.43 -5.96 10.69
N PHE A 40 -5.34 -5.69 11.63
CA PHE A 40 -5.09 -5.92 13.04
C PHE A 40 -4.86 -7.40 13.35
N MET A 41 -5.70 -8.31 12.82
CA MET A 41 -5.48 -9.76 12.98
C MET A 41 -4.11 -10.18 12.47
N ARG A 42 -3.70 -9.72 11.27
CA ARG A 42 -2.39 -10.04 10.70
C ARG A 42 -1.23 -9.51 11.54
N ILE A 43 -1.36 -8.31 12.12
CA ILE A 43 -0.36 -7.75 13.05
C ILE A 43 -0.24 -8.63 14.30
N GLN A 44 -1.36 -9.06 14.90
CA GLN A 44 -1.31 -9.94 16.08
C GLN A 44 -0.64 -11.29 15.80
N HIS A 45 -0.84 -11.85 14.60
CA HIS A 45 -0.22 -13.11 14.20
C HIS A 45 1.27 -12.99 13.85
N ARG A 46 1.80 -11.77 13.67
CA ARG A 46 3.19 -11.54 13.25
C ARG A 46 4.20 -11.78 14.37
N GLY A 47 3.79 -11.60 15.63
CA GLY A 47 4.57 -11.97 16.82
C GLY A 47 5.79 -11.08 17.10
N ARG A 48 5.79 -9.82 16.67
CA ARG A 48 6.87 -8.88 17.00
C ARG A 48 6.63 -8.21 18.36
N SER A 49 7.72 -7.82 19.02
CA SER A 49 7.66 -7.17 20.34
C SER A 49 6.90 -5.84 20.34
N GLU A 50 6.86 -5.15 19.20
CA GLU A 50 6.14 -3.89 19.01
C GLU A 50 4.68 -4.07 18.55
N ASP A 51 4.20 -5.31 18.40
CA ASP A 51 2.80 -5.58 18.06
C ASP A 51 1.93 -5.28 19.29
N GLY A 52 1.43 -4.06 19.35
CA GLY A 52 0.57 -3.56 20.43
C GLY A 52 -0.87 -4.05 20.35
N ASP A 53 -1.71 -3.54 21.25
CA ASP A 53 -3.15 -3.82 21.27
C ASP A 53 -3.91 -3.03 20.19
N ARG A 54 -5.25 -3.18 20.17
CA ARG A 54 -6.11 -2.46 19.21
C ARG A 54 -5.98 -0.95 19.35
N ALA A 55 -5.80 -0.40 20.55
CA ALA A 55 -5.65 1.04 20.73
C ALA A 55 -4.34 1.54 20.12
N ALA A 56 -3.22 0.82 20.33
CA ALA A 56 -1.94 1.14 19.71
C ALA A 56 -2.00 1.07 18.17
N PHE A 57 -2.75 0.10 17.63
CA PHE A 57 -3.03 0.01 16.20
C PHE A 57 -3.77 1.24 15.66
N GLU A 58 -4.88 1.65 16.29
CA GLU A 58 -5.68 2.81 15.85
C GLU A 58 -4.89 4.13 15.93
N VAL A 59 -4.05 4.29 16.98
CA VAL A 59 -3.15 5.45 17.10
C VAL A 59 -2.16 5.50 15.94
N ARG A 60 -1.61 4.34 15.56
CA ARG A 60 -0.70 4.24 14.41
C ARG A 60 -1.44 4.53 13.11
N ASP A 61 -2.63 3.98 12.91
CA ASP A 61 -3.44 4.17 11.70
C ASP A 61 -3.80 5.64 11.50
N THR A 62 -4.28 6.29 12.57
CA THR A 62 -4.61 7.72 12.58
C THR A 62 -3.41 8.59 12.23
N ARG A 63 -2.21 8.22 12.71
CA ARG A 63 -0.98 8.97 12.41
C ARG A 63 -0.61 8.87 10.93
N GLU A 64 -0.73 7.69 10.32
CA GLU A 64 -0.42 7.49 8.89
C GLU A 64 -1.45 8.21 8.00
N ILE A 65 -2.74 8.19 8.37
CA ILE A 65 -3.77 9.05 7.75
C ILE A 65 -3.39 10.52 7.86
N GLY A 66 -2.87 10.96 9.01
CA GLY A 66 -2.36 12.32 9.20
C GLY A 66 -1.19 12.72 8.27
N TRP A 67 -0.53 11.76 7.62
CA TRP A 67 0.48 12.00 6.58
C TRP A 67 -0.10 12.03 5.16
N GLY A 68 -1.42 11.82 5.02
CA GLY A 68 -2.13 11.78 3.75
C GLY A 68 -2.11 10.40 3.10
N LEU A 69 -1.94 9.32 3.89
CA LEU A 69 -1.99 7.94 3.37
C LEU A 69 -3.34 7.62 2.72
N ASP A 70 -4.43 8.08 3.33
CA ASP A 70 -5.80 7.94 2.80
C ASP A 70 -5.94 8.62 1.43
N GLN A 71 -5.38 9.82 1.27
CA GLN A 71 -5.41 10.55 0.02
C GLN A 71 -4.62 9.83 -1.08
N ILE A 72 -3.41 9.36 -0.80
CA ILE A 72 -2.61 8.64 -1.82
C ILE A 72 -3.17 7.26 -2.14
N ILE A 73 -3.90 6.63 -1.22
CA ILE A 73 -4.68 5.42 -1.52
C ILE A 73 -5.81 5.79 -2.49
N LEU A 74 -6.59 6.82 -2.19
CA LEU A 74 -7.71 7.26 -3.04
C LEU A 74 -7.27 7.69 -4.45
N GLU A 75 -6.07 8.27 -4.57
CA GLU A 75 -5.49 8.73 -5.83
C GLU A 75 -4.66 7.67 -6.56
N ALA A 76 -4.62 6.44 -6.07
CA ALA A 76 -3.81 5.40 -6.70
C ALA A 76 -4.33 5.04 -8.09
N ASP A 77 -3.42 4.72 -9.01
CA ASP A 77 -3.77 4.33 -10.38
C ASP A 77 -4.36 2.91 -10.41
N HIS A 78 -3.92 2.06 -9.47
CA HIS A 78 -4.40 0.70 -9.30
C HIS A 78 -4.72 0.41 -7.84
N HIS A 79 -5.73 -0.43 -7.64
CA HIS A 79 -6.15 -0.89 -6.32
C HIS A 79 -6.19 -2.41 -6.30
N ILE A 80 -5.57 -3.01 -5.29
CA ILE A 80 -5.56 -4.46 -5.09
C ILE A 80 -6.16 -4.76 -3.72
N ASP A 81 -7.30 -5.45 -3.71
CA ASP A 81 -7.95 -5.91 -2.49
C ASP A 81 -7.18 -7.08 -1.86
N ASN A 82 -6.85 -6.93 -0.58
CA ASN A 82 -6.16 -7.90 0.25
C ASN A 82 -7.03 -8.30 1.47
N ASN A 83 -8.35 -8.25 1.32
CA ASN A 83 -9.33 -8.89 2.23
C ASN A 83 -9.66 -10.34 1.83
N ILE A 84 -9.00 -10.86 0.81
CA ILE A 84 -9.22 -12.18 0.21
C ILE A 84 -8.14 -13.19 0.61
N GLU A 85 -8.33 -14.44 0.19
CA GLU A 85 -7.36 -15.52 0.36
C GLU A 85 -6.03 -15.20 -0.34
N LEU A 86 -4.93 -15.65 0.27
CA LEU A 86 -3.57 -15.32 -0.17
C LEU A 86 -3.29 -15.69 -1.62
N GLU A 87 -3.78 -16.85 -2.07
CA GLU A 87 -3.60 -17.31 -3.44
C GLU A 87 -4.26 -16.36 -4.46
N ILE A 88 -5.46 -15.88 -4.16
CA ILE A 88 -6.19 -14.94 -5.02
C ILE A 88 -5.53 -13.57 -4.99
N PHE A 89 -5.08 -13.10 -3.82
CA PHE A 89 -4.31 -11.86 -3.71
C PHE A 89 -3.02 -11.91 -4.54
N GLN A 90 -2.27 -13.02 -4.47
CA GLN A 90 -1.05 -13.22 -5.26
C GLN A 90 -1.33 -13.23 -6.76
N GLU A 91 -2.43 -13.83 -7.19
CA GLU A 91 -2.86 -13.82 -8.58
C GLU A 91 -3.25 -12.42 -9.05
N ASN A 92 -3.95 -11.63 -8.22
CA ASN A 92 -4.27 -10.24 -8.52
C ASN A 92 -3.00 -9.38 -8.67
N CYS A 93 -2.01 -9.56 -7.77
CA CYS A 93 -0.71 -8.90 -7.91
C CYS A 93 0.03 -9.31 -9.19
N ARG A 94 0.00 -10.60 -9.55
CA ARG A 94 0.60 -11.10 -10.78
C ARG A 94 -0.07 -10.47 -12.01
N ASN A 95 -1.39 -10.42 -12.02
CA ASN A 95 -2.16 -9.83 -13.11
C ASN A 95 -1.89 -8.34 -13.24
N TRP A 96 -1.82 -7.60 -12.14
CA TRP A 96 -1.37 -6.21 -12.17
C TRP A 96 0.03 -6.08 -12.80
N TYR A 97 1.01 -6.85 -12.31
CA TYR A 97 2.39 -6.79 -12.81
C TYR A 97 2.52 -7.14 -14.29
N LEU A 98 1.81 -8.16 -14.78
CA LEU A 98 1.86 -8.57 -16.19
C LEU A 98 1.19 -7.56 -17.13
N ASN A 99 0.25 -6.76 -16.61
CA ASN A 99 -0.46 -5.74 -17.37
C ASN A 99 0.17 -4.34 -17.23
N PHE A 100 1.16 -4.18 -16.34
CA PHE A 100 1.93 -2.94 -16.22
C PHE A 100 2.66 -2.67 -17.53
N LYS A 101 2.29 -1.58 -18.20
CA LYS A 101 2.91 -1.15 -19.46
C LYS A 101 3.80 0.04 -19.15
N ALA A 102 5.11 -0.21 -19.17
CA ALA A 102 6.11 0.86 -19.27
C ALA A 102 6.12 1.47 -20.67
#